data_AF-A0A6G7Y288-F1
#
_entry.id   AF-A0A6G7Y288-F1
#
_cell.length_a   1.000
_cell.length_b   1.000
_cell.length_c   1.000
_cell.angle_alpha   90.00
_cell.angle_beta   90.00
_cell.angle_gamma   90.00
#
_symmetry.space_group_name_H-M   'P 1'
#
loop_
_entity.id
_entity.type
_entity.pdbx_description
1 polymer ?
#
loop_
_entity_poly.entity_id
_entity_poly.type
_entity_poly.pdbx_seq_one_letter_code
_entity_poly.pdbx_strand_id
1 'polypeptide(L)'
;MLNCPCCDNYYEVDTGDERYIGEICPICFWQYDIVGQEQVDIAIGPNKVSLIEARKNYEKFGASTERLIPLVRKPHEDELPENN
;
A
#
# COMPACT_ATOMS: atom_id res chain seq x y z
N MET A 1 -2.53 13.20 -3.56
CA MET A 1 -2.32 12.16 -2.53
C MET A 1 -3.23 11.00 -2.80
N LEU A 2 -2.76 9.79 -2.57
CA LEU A 2 -3.50 8.54 -2.76
C LEU A 2 -3.63 7.81 -1.43
N ASN A 3 -4.85 7.36 -1.10
CA ASN A 3 -5.07 6.48 0.04
C ASN A 3 -4.59 5.06 -0.28
N CYS A 4 -3.69 4.50 0.52
CA CYS A 4 -3.17 3.17 0.30
C CYS A 4 -4.17 2.10 0.80
N PRO A 5 -4.64 1.17 -0.05
CA PRO A 5 -5.63 0.17 0.36
C PRO A 5 -5.08 -0.86 1.38
N CYS A 6 -3.75 -0.92 1.56
CA CYS A 6 -3.07 -1.85 2.46
C CYS A 6 -2.85 -1.27 3.86
N CYS A 7 -2.43 -0.01 3.97
CA CYS A 7 -2.05 0.59 5.26
C CYS A 7 -2.94 1.76 5.68
N ASP A 8 -3.93 2.11 4.85
CA ASP A 8 -4.88 3.21 4.99
C ASP A 8 -4.27 4.62 5.10
N ASN A 9 -2.94 4.76 5.19
CA ASN A 9 -2.26 6.05 5.10
C ASN A 9 -2.32 6.61 3.67
N TYR A 10 -2.24 7.92 3.58
CA TYR A 10 -2.07 8.64 2.32
C TYR A 10 -0.59 8.76 1.96
N TYR A 11 -0.30 8.94 0.68
CA TYR A 11 1.04 9.28 0.21
C TYR A 11 0.97 10.10 -1.07
N GLU A 12 2.00 10.90 -1.31
CA GLU A 12 2.16 11.61 -2.57
C GLU A 12 2.42 10.65 -3.72
N VAL A 13 1.80 10.93 -4.86
CA VAL A 13 1.95 10.16 -6.10
C VAL A 13 2.48 11.10 -7.16
N ASP A 14 3.55 10.70 -7.83
CA ASP A 14 4.23 11.49 -8.86
C ASP A 14 3.97 10.90 -10.24
N THR A 15 2.68 10.78 -10.58
CA THR A 15 2.25 10.20 -11.84
C THR A 15 1.18 11.07 -12.50
N GLY A 16 1.31 11.25 -13.81
CA GLY A 16 0.27 11.82 -14.66
C GLY A 16 -0.83 10.81 -15.04
N ASP A 17 -0.75 9.57 -14.56
CA ASP A 17 -1.82 8.59 -14.68
C ASP A 17 -2.88 8.84 -13.60
N GLU A 18 -4.05 9.32 -14.02
CA GLU A 18 -5.21 9.54 -13.16
C GLU A 18 -5.69 8.26 -12.43
N ARG A 19 -5.27 7.07 -12.88
CA ARG A 19 -5.61 5.79 -12.28
C ARG A 19 -4.56 5.28 -11.29
N TYR A 20 -3.42 5.97 -11.17
CA TYR A 20 -2.34 5.66 -10.22
C TYR A 20 -1.81 4.22 -10.29
N ILE A 21 -1.96 3.57 -11.46
CA ILE A 21 -1.58 2.17 -11.64
C ILE A 21 -0.07 2.06 -11.56
N GLY A 22 0.42 1.18 -10.69
CA GLY A 22 1.84 0.92 -10.50
C GLY A 22 2.52 1.78 -9.44
N GLU A 23 1.81 2.74 -8.84
CA GLU A 23 2.33 3.51 -7.71
C GLU A 23 2.64 2.59 -6.52
N ILE A 24 3.78 2.80 -5.88
CA ILE A 24 4.21 1.98 -4.73
C ILE A 24 4.13 2.84 -3.48
N CYS A 25 3.31 2.42 -2.52
CA CYS A 25 3.21 3.11 -1.24
C CYS A 25 4.55 3.02 -0.48
N PRO A 26 5.20 4.15 -0.14
CA PRO A 26 6.48 4.13 0.58
C PRO A 26 6.35 3.70 2.04
N ILE A 27 5.11 3.66 2.56
CA ILE A 27 4.83 3.35 3.96
C ILE A 27 4.71 1.84 4.20
N CYS A 28 4.12 1.11 3.26
CA CYS A 28 3.93 -0.34 3.39
C CYS A 28 4.45 -1.16 2.20
N PHE A 29 4.93 -0.53 1.14
CA PHE A 29 5.39 -1.17 -0.10
C PHE A 29 4.30 -1.98 -0.82
N TRP A 30 3.03 -1.62 -0.67
CA TRP A 30 1.97 -2.14 -1.53
C TRP A 30 1.99 -1.40 -2.87
N GLN A 31 2.04 -2.15 -3.98
CA GLN A 31 1.88 -1.57 -5.31
C GLN A 31 0.39 -1.49 -5.66
N TYR A 32 -0.06 -0.28 -5.97
CA TYR A 32 -1.41 -0.03 -6.44
C TYR A 32 -1.61 -0.71 -7.81
N ASP A 33 -2.60 -1.59 -7.84
CA ASP A 33 -3.08 -2.29 -9.03
C ASP A 33 -4.54 -1.86 -9.22
N ILE A 34 -5.36 -2.43 -10.11
CA ILE A 34 -6.83 -2.34 -9.97
C ILE A 34 -7.38 -3.70 -9.52
N VAL A 35 -6.84 -4.77 -10.11
CA VAL A 35 -7.32 -6.14 -9.88
C VAL A 35 -7.08 -6.59 -8.43
N GLY A 36 -5.92 -6.31 -7.84
CA GLY A 36 -5.61 -6.69 -6.46
C GLY A 36 -6.51 -6.06 -5.38
N GLN A 37 -7.14 -4.92 -5.66
CA GLN A 37 -8.10 -4.24 -4.75
C GLN A 37 -9.52 -4.73 -4.98
N GLU A 38 -9.85 -5.22 -6.17
CA GLU A 38 -11.15 -5.86 -6.44
C GLU A 38 -11.17 -7.29 -5.91
N GLN A 39 -10.04 -8.01 -6.01
CA GLN A 39 -9.87 -9.42 -5.61
C GLN A 39 -9.02 -9.53 -4.33
N VAL A 40 -9.56 -8.98 -3.23
CA VAL A 40 -8.81 -8.70 -1.99
C VAL A 40 -8.26 -9.93 -1.25
N ASP A 41 -8.81 -11.11 -1.50
CA ASP A 41 -8.49 -12.37 -0.82
C ASP A 41 -7.51 -13.26 -1.62
N ILE A 42 -7.21 -12.92 -2.88
CA ILE A 42 -6.32 -13.67 -3.76
C ILE A 42 -5.04 -12.85 -4.00
N ALA A 43 -3.88 -13.52 -3.99
CA ALA A 43 -2.63 -12.92 -4.43
C ALA A 43 -2.61 -12.83 -5.96
N ILE A 44 -2.92 -11.65 -6.51
CA ILE A 44 -3.00 -11.38 -7.95
C ILE A 44 -2.31 -10.05 -8.28
N GLY A 45 -1.87 -9.90 -9.53
CA GLY A 45 -1.17 -8.71 -10.00
C GLY A 45 0.31 -8.69 -9.55
N PRO A 46 0.87 -7.51 -9.22
CA PRO A 46 2.29 -7.38 -8.90
C PRO A 46 2.65 -7.85 -7.47
N ASN A 47 1.66 -7.88 -6.56
CA ASN A 47 1.86 -8.21 -5.16
C ASN A 47 1.95 -9.73 -4.93
N LYS A 48 2.72 -10.16 -3.93
CA LYS A 48 2.97 -11.60 -3.65
C LYS A 48 2.06 -12.21 -2.60
N VAL A 49 1.21 -11.39 -1.99
CA VAL A 49 0.20 -11.77 -1.00
C VAL A 49 -1.12 -11.08 -1.38
N SER A 50 -2.23 -11.57 -0.86
CA SER A 50 -3.53 -10.89 -1.04
C SER A 50 -3.59 -9.58 -0.26
N LEU A 51 -4.52 -8.70 -0.61
CA LEU A 51 -4.69 -7.42 0.12
C LEU A 51 -5.06 -7.65 1.58
N ILE A 52 -5.90 -8.65 1.88
CA ILE A 52 -6.24 -9.04 3.26
C ILE A 52 -4.99 -9.46 4.04
N GLU A 53 -4.12 -10.26 3.43
CA GLU A 53 -2.88 -10.67 4.08
C GLU A 53 -1.91 -9.50 4.25
N ALA A 54 -1.80 -8.62 3.25
CA ALA A 54 -0.98 -7.42 3.33
C ALA A 54 -1.41 -6.46 4.46
N ARG A 55 -2.72 -6.31 4.71
CA ARG A 55 -3.26 -5.53 5.85
C ARG A 55 -2.83 -6.11 7.19
N LYS A 56 -3.01 -7.42 7.39
CA LYS A 56 -2.57 -8.13 8.61
C LYS A 56 -1.05 -8.03 8.82
N ASN A 57 -0.32 -8.10 7.72
CA ASN A 57 1.12 -7.96 7.67
C ASN A 57 1.57 -6.56 8.09
N TYR A 58 0.90 -5.53 7.58
CA TYR A 58 1.18 -4.15 7.96
C TYR A 58 0.93 -3.90 9.46
N GLU A 59 -0.18 -4.41 10.00
CA GLU A 59 -0.44 -4.36 11.45
C GLU A 59 0.66 -5.04 12.29
N LYS A 60 1.23 -6.14 11.77
CA LYS A 60 2.22 -6.94 12.49
C LYS A 60 3.64 -6.37 12.42
N PHE A 61 4.06 -5.87 11.25
CA PHE A 61 5.46 -5.48 11.01
C PHE A 61 5.65 -4.19 10.23
N GLY A 62 4.59 -3.47 9.86
CA GLY A 62 4.67 -2.18 9.18
C GLY A 62 4.99 -2.25 7.69
N ALA A 63 4.84 -3.41 7.03
CA ALA A 63 4.98 -3.56 5.58
C ALA A 63 3.95 -4.54 5.02
N SER A 64 3.80 -4.62 3.70
CA SER A 64 2.86 -5.53 3.03
C SER A 64 3.34 -6.98 3.06
N THR A 65 4.66 -7.20 3.10
CA THR A 65 5.30 -8.50 3.35
C THR A 65 6.58 -8.31 4.16
N GLU A 66 6.95 -9.27 5.01
CA GLU A 66 8.06 -9.14 5.97
C GLU A 66 9.40 -8.86 5.28
N ARG A 67 9.62 -9.45 4.11
CA ARG A 67 10.84 -9.23 3.31
C ARG A 67 11.03 -7.78 2.82
N LEU A 68 9.97 -6.96 2.86
CA LEU A 68 9.97 -5.58 2.35
C LEU A 68 10.20 -4.54 3.45
N ILE A 69 10.33 -4.94 4.72
CA ILE A 69 10.65 -4.05 5.83
C ILE A 69 11.83 -3.10 5.53
N PRO A 70 12.93 -3.53 4.88
CA PRO A 70 14.04 -2.62 4.57
C PRO A 70 13.71 -1.52 3.54
N LEU A 71 12.57 -1.60 2.87
CA LEU A 71 12.17 -0.69 1.79
C LEU A 71 11.03 0.27 2.19
N VAL A 72 10.54 0.19 3.43
CA VAL A 72 9.46 1.06 3.93
C VAL A 72 9.98 2.14 4.86
N ARG A 73 9.16 3.16 5.07
CA ARG A 73 9.32 4.17 6.12
C ARG A 73 8.04 4.32 6.94
N LYS A 74 8.14 4.96 8.10
CA LYS A 74 6.94 5.39 8.84
C LYS A 74 6.18 6.48 8.06
N PRO A 75 4.84 6.58 8.22
CA PRO A 75 4.09 7.71 7.69
C PRO A 75 4.56 9.02 8.33
N HIS A 76 4.51 10.10 7.56
CA HIS A 76 4.58 11.47 8.07
C HIS A 76 3.23 11.88 8.66
N GLU A 77 3.17 12.95 9.45
CA GLU A 77 1.93 13.37 10.12
C GLU A 77 0.82 13.69 9.10
N ASP A 78 1.16 14.36 8.01
CA ASP A 78 0.28 14.70 6.89
C ASP A 78 -0.09 13.50 6.01
N GLU A 79 0.43 12.31 6.28
CA GLU A 79 0.05 11.07 5.60
C GLU A 79 -0.92 10.23 6.43
N LEU A 80 -1.13 10.59 7.70
CA LEU A 80 -2.01 9.86 8.60
C LEU A 80 -3.50 10.08 8.23
N PRO A 81 -4.35 9.04 8.34
CA PRO A 81 -5.78 9.14 8.05
C PRO A 81 -6.51 10.18 8.89
N GLU A 82 -6.13 10.37 10.15
CA GLU A 82 -6.73 11.36 11.05
C GLU A 82 -6.48 12.81 10.63
N ASN A 83 -5.54 13.04 9.71
CA ASN A 83 -5.15 14.36 9.24
C ASN A 83 -5.61 14.66 7.80
N ASN A 84 -6.35 13.74 7.13
CA ASN A 84 -6.81 13.89 5.73
C ASN A 84 -8.19 13.29 5.42
#